data_AF-A0A1J3J347-F1
#
_entry.id   AF-A0A1J3J347-F1
#
_cell.length_a   1.000
_cell.length_b   1.000
_cell.length_c   1.000
_cell.angle_alpha   90.00
_cell.angle_beta   90.00
_cell.angle_gamma   90.00
#
_symmetry.space_group_name_H-M   'P 1'
#
loop_
_entity.id
_entity.type
_entity.pdbx_description
1 polymer ?
#
loop_
_entity_poly.entity_id
_entity_poly.type
_entity_poly.pdbx_seq_one_letter_code
_entity_poly.pdbx_strand_id
1 'polypeptide(L)'
;YRKMRLDGVPVHLYSFPLLLKACGLLRDIQSGTELHCMIIKLAYDSTDFIVNALVSMYAKNGDLSAARQLFDGAEDKADVVLWNSIMSSYSTSGHSLETLELFREMQMNGPPSNSYIIVS
;
A
#
# COMPACT_ATOMS: atom_id res chain seq x y z
N TYR A 1 10.41 4.35 16.42
CA TYR A 1 9.07 4.99 16.49
C TYR A 1 8.80 5.66 17.84
N ARG A 2 8.65 4.92 18.97
CA ARG A 2 8.37 5.53 20.29
C ARG A 2 9.36 6.63 20.73
N LYS A 3 10.65 6.48 20.43
CA LYS A 3 11.69 7.49 20.77
C LYS A 3 11.57 8.77 19.92
N MET A 4 11.14 8.67 18.67
CA MET A 4 10.96 9.83 17.77
C MET A 4 9.71 10.66 18.12
N ARG A 5 8.68 10.04 18.72
CA ARG A 5 7.48 10.74 19.22
C ARG A 5 7.76 11.62 20.45
N LEU A 6 8.78 11.31 21.24
CA LEU A 6 9.10 12.02 22.49
C LEU A 6 9.91 13.30 22.26
N ASP A 7 10.63 13.40 21.14
CA ASP A 7 11.51 14.55 20.84
C ASP A 7 10.80 15.65 20.02
N GLY A 8 9.50 15.55 19.78
CA GLY A 8 8.74 16.59 19.07
C GLY A 8 9.16 16.78 17.61
N VAL A 9 9.86 15.81 17.01
CA VAL A 9 10.28 15.89 15.61
C VAL A 9 9.04 15.80 14.72
N PRO A 10 8.75 16.80 13.86
CA PRO A 10 7.63 16.74 12.94
C PRO A 10 7.74 15.50 12.06
N VAL A 11 6.73 14.64 12.05
CA VAL A 11 6.69 13.52 11.11
C VAL A 11 6.44 14.11 9.73
N HIS A 12 7.50 14.24 8.94
CA HIS A 12 7.43 14.79 7.60
C HIS A 12 6.74 13.79 6.66
N LEU A 13 6.06 14.31 5.62
CA LEU A 13 5.39 13.51 4.58
C LEU A 13 6.23 12.31 4.10
N TYR A 14 7.53 12.52 3.85
CA TYR A 14 8.46 11.50 3.36
C TYR A 14 8.85 10.43 4.40
N SER A 15 8.56 10.63 5.68
CA SER A 15 8.81 9.64 6.73
C SER A 15 7.73 8.56 6.80
N PHE A 16 6.49 8.90 6.40
CA PHE A 16 5.36 7.97 6.47
C PHE A 16 5.58 6.67 5.68
N PRO A 17 6.07 6.68 4.42
CA PRO A 17 6.31 5.44 3.69
C PRO A 17 7.28 4.49 4.39
N LEU A 18 8.35 5.02 4.99
CA LEU A 18 9.31 4.21 5.73
C LEU A 18 8.69 3.60 6.99
N LEU A 19 7.91 4.40 7.73
CA LEU A 19 7.24 3.95 8.94
C LEU A 19 6.17 2.90 8.63
N LEU A 20 5.35 3.12 7.60
CA LEU A 20 4.34 2.17 7.12
C LEU A 20 4.98 0.87 6.64
N LYS A 21 6.09 0.96 5.89
CA LYS A 21 6.87 -0.21 5.48
C LYS A 21 7.36 -1.00 6.69
N ALA A 22 7.87 -0.33 7.73
CA ALA A 22 8.30 -0.98 8.96
C ALA A 22 7.12 -1.67 9.68
N CYS A 23 5.96 -1.01 9.78
CA CYS A 23 4.74 -1.61 10.34
C CYS A 23 4.29 -2.86 9.57
N GLY A 24 4.34 -2.82 8.23
CA GLY A 24 4.03 -3.98 7.39
C GLY A 24 5.01 -5.14 7.57
N LEU A 25 6.31 -4.85 7.70
CA LEU A 25 7.33 -5.89 7.94
C LEU A 25 7.24 -6.51 9.33
N LEU A 26 6.92 -5.70 10.35
CA LEU A 26 6.80 -6.14 11.75
C LEU A 26 5.42 -6.73 12.07
N ARG A 27 4.48 -6.74 11.12
CA ARG A 27 3.08 -7.14 11.32
C ARG A 27 2.42 -6.35 12.48
N ASP A 28 2.79 -5.08 12.61
CA ASP A 28 2.26 -4.16 13.64
C ASP A 28 1.14 -3.29 13.05
N ILE A 29 -0.04 -3.89 12.95
CA ILE A 29 -1.25 -3.21 12.44
C ILE A 29 -1.70 -2.06 13.33
N GLN A 30 -1.43 -2.13 14.64
CA GLN A 30 -1.83 -1.07 15.57
C GLN A 30 -1.04 0.22 15.28
N SER A 31 0.28 0.14 15.18
CA SER A 31 1.07 1.32 14.79
C SER A 31 0.75 1.78 13.37
N GLY A 32 0.47 0.85 12.44
CA GLY A 32 0.10 1.17 11.06
C GLY A 32 -1.21 1.97 10.97
N THR A 33 -2.23 1.59 11.74
CA THR A 33 -3.53 2.28 11.79
C THR A 33 -3.44 3.64 12.48
N GLU A 34 -2.61 3.78 13.52
CA GLU A 34 -2.29 5.08 14.13
C GLU A 34 -1.66 6.04 13.11
N LEU A 35 -0.72 5.54 12.30
CA LEU A 35 -0.10 6.32 11.22
C LEU A 35 -1.09 6.69 10.12
N HIS A 36 -1.98 5.76 9.73
CA HIS A 36 -3.03 6.06 8.75
C HIS A 36 -3.97 7.16 9.26
N CYS A 37 -4.41 7.11 10.51
CA CYS A 37 -5.19 8.18 11.12
C CYS A 37 -4.46 9.53 11.08
N MET A 38 -3.14 9.52 11.30
CA MET A 38 -2.32 10.74 11.24
C MET A 38 -2.20 11.28 9.80
N ILE A 39 -2.05 10.41 8.81
CA ILE A 39 -2.01 10.77 7.39
C ILE A 39 -3.30 11.49 6.98
N ILE A 40 -4.46 10.96 7.37
CA ILE A 40 -5.77 11.59 7.12
C ILE A 40 -5.86 12.96 7.79
N LYS A 41 -5.44 13.06 9.07
CA LYS A 41 -5.46 14.34 9.81
C LYS A 41 -4.57 15.42 9.18
N LEU A 42 -3.53 15.01 8.46
CA LEU A 42 -2.61 15.90 7.75
C LEU A 42 -2.99 16.12 6.28
N ALA A 43 -4.11 15.54 5.82
CA ALA A 43 -4.59 15.58 4.43
C ALA A 43 -3.57 15.04 3.41
N TYR A 44 -2.86 13.97 3.77
CA TYR A 44 -1.91 13.28 2.89
C TYR A 44 -2.47 11.96 2.33
N ASP A 45 -3.72 11.64 2.62
CA ASP A 45 -4.41 10.41 2.24
C ASP A 45 -4.70 10.29 0.74
N SER A 46 -4.63 11.39 -0.02
CA SER A 46 -4.72 11.40 -1.49
C SER A 46 -3.35 11.42 -2.19
N THR A 47 -2.24 11.36 -1.45
CA THR A 47 -0.90 11.39 -2.06
C THR A 47 -0.50 9.99 -2.56
N ASP A 48 -0.29 9.81 -3.87
CA ASP A 48 -0.12 8.48 -4.50
C ASP A 48 0.89 7.57 -3.81
N PHE A 49 2.10 8.06 -3.54
CA PHE A 49 3.14 7.23 -2.90
C PHE A 49 2.83 6.91 -1.43
N ILE A 50 2.00 7.72 -0.75
CA ILE A 50 1.49 7.45 0.60
C ILE A 50 0.41 6.37 0.52
N VAL A 51 -0.52 6.49 -0.42
CA VAL A 51 -1.56 5.48 -0.68
C VAL A 51 -0.92 4.13 -0.98
N ASN A 52 0.09 4.08 -1.84
CA ASN A 52 0.82 2.84 -2.13
C ASN A 52 1.48 2.24 -0.88
N ALA A 53 2.10 3.07 -0.04
CA ALA A 53 2.65 2.61 1.23
C ALA A 53 1.58 2.09 2.21
N LEU A 54 0.39 2.71 2.25
CA LEU A 54 -0.73 2.27 3.06
C LEU A 54 -1.28 0.93 2.57
N VAL A 55 -1.52 0.78 1.26
CA VAL A 55 -1.96 -0.48 0.63
C VAL A 55 -0.98 -1.60 0.99
N SER A 56 0.32 -1.38 0.79
CA SER A 56 1.35 -2.37 1.14
C SER A 56 1.35 -2.72 2.63
N MET A 57 1.14 -1.75 3.51
CA MET A 57 1.10 -1.95 4.96
C MET A 57 -0.11 -2.80 5.38
N TYR A 58 -1.32 -2.47 4.93
CA TYR A 58 -2.54 -3.23 5.24
C TYR A 58 -2.49 -4.64 4.67
N ALA A 59 -2.07 -4.76 3.41
CA ALA A 59 -1.85 -6.03 2.72
C ALA A 59 -0.90 -6.94 3.49
N LYS A 60 0.25 -6.41 3.92
CA LYS A 60 1.20 -7.15 4.75
C LYS A 60 0.69 -7.42 6.16
N ASN A 61 -0.34 -6.77 6.66
CA ASN A 61 -0.95 -7.13 7.94
C ASN A 61 -2.11 -8.12 7.78
N GLY A 62 -2.41 -8.58 6.56
CA GLY A 62 -3.49 -9.52 6.28
C GLY A 62 -4.86 -8.87 6.15
N ASP A 63 -4.96 -7.54 6.27
CA ASP A 63 -6.20 -6.80 6.04
C ASP A 63 -6.32 -6.45 4.55
N LEU A 64 -6.62 -7.47 3.75
CA LEU A 64 -6.79 -7.32 2.30
C LEU A 64 -8.01 -6.47 1.95
N SER A 65 -9.02 -6.39 2.83
CA SER A 65 -10.20 -5.55 2.62
C SER A 65 -9.83 -4.07 2.66
N ALA A 66 -9.11 -3.63 3.70
CA ALA A 66 -8.63 -2.25 3.78
C ALA A 66 -7.64 -1.93 2.66
N ALA A 67 -6.75 -2.86 2.32
CA ALA A 67 -5.82 -2.70 1.21
C ALA A 67 -6.55 -2.50 -0.13
N ARG A 68 -7.61 -3.28 -0.38
CA ARG A 68 -8.44 -3.15 -1.59
C ARG A 68 -9.21 -1.83 -1.64
N GLN A 69 -9.78 -1.39 -0.53
CA GLN A 69 -10.51 -0.10 -0.48
C GLN A 69 -9.59 1.08 -0.82
N LEU A 70 -8.37 1.09 -0.26
CA LEU A 70 -7.37 2.11 -0.57
C LEU A 70 -6.89 2.04 -2.01
N PHE A 71 -6.68 0.82 -2.53
CA PHE A 71 -6.35 0.60 -3.93
C PHE A 71 -7.44 1.12 -4.87
N ASP A 72 -8.71 0.83 -4.57
CA ASP A 72 -9.83 1.24 -5.40
C ASP A 72 -10.02 2.76 -5.44
N GLY A 73 -9.73 3.44 -4.32
CA GLY A 73 -9.79 4.89 -4.18
C GLY A 73 -8.55 5.66 -4.66
N ALA A 74 -7.48 4.98 -5.09
CA ALA A 74 -6.29 5.65 -5.62
C ALA A 74 -6.62 6.37 -6.95
N GLU A 75 -6.25 7.65 -7.04
CA GLU A 75 -6.50 8.47 -8.24
C GLU A 75 -5.60 8.03 -9.42
N ASP A 76 -4.32 7.75 -9.15
CA ASP A 76 -3.38 7.23 -10.15
C ASP A 76 -3.13 5.72 -10.00
N LYS A 77 -3.88 4.92 -10.75
CA LYS A 77 -3.65 3.47 -10.88
C LYS A 77 -2.60 3.11 -11.93
N ALA A 78 -1.86 4.07 -12.50
CA ALA A 78 -0.76 3.78 -13.42
C ALA A 78 0.52 3.31 -12.71
N ASP A 79 0.56 3.31 -11.37
CA ASP A 79 1.73 2.81 -10.62
C ASP A 79 1.81 1.27 -10.64
N VAL A 80 2.76 0.72 -11.40
CA VAL A 80 3.06 -0.72 -11.45
C VAL A 80 3.38 -1.28 -10.06
N VAL A 81 4.00 -0.48 -9.17
CA VAL A 81 4.35 -0.90 -7.81
C VAL A 81 3.10 -1.13 -6.97
N LEU A 82 2.06 -0.33 -7.17
CA LEU A 82 0.77 -0.46 -6.49
C LEU A 82 0.08 -1.78 -6.90
N TRP A 83 0.00 -2.08 -8.20
CA TRP A 83 -0.54 -3.34 -8.72
C TRP A 83 0.24 -4.57 -8.25
N ASN A 84 1.58 -4.51 -8.31
CA ASN A 84 2.41 -5.61 -7.84
C ASN A 84 2.24 -5.86 -6.34
N SER A 85 2.08 -4.79 -5.54
CA SER A 85 1.90 -4.90 -4.09
C SER A 85 0.57 -5.56 -3.75
N ILE A 86 -0.54 -5.14 -4.37
CA ILE A 86 -1.85 -5.74 -4.12
C ILE A 86 -1.88 -7.19 -4.62
N MET A 87 -1.40 -7.48 -5.83
CA MET A 87 -1.39 -8.85 -6.38
C MET A 87 -0.53 -9.81 -5.56
N SER A 88 0.67 -9.39 -5.14
CA SER A 88 1.56 -10.22 -4.31
C SER A 88 0.92 -10.55 -2.97
N SER A 89 0.14 -9.63 -2.40
CA SER A 89 -0.54 -9.84 -1.13
C SER A 89 -1.69 -10.85 -1.22
N TYR A 90 -2.50 -10.77 -2.27
CA TYR A 90 -3.57 -11.74 -2.53
C TYR A 90 -2.98 -13.13 -2.81
N SER A 91 -1.93 -13.21 -3.63
CA SER A 91 -1.22 -14.46 -3.94
C SER A 91 -0.65 -15.14 -2.69
N THR A 92 0.08 -14.39 -1.86
CA THR A 92 0.67 -14.93 -0.62
C THR A 92 -0.36 -15.28 0.45
N SER A 93 -1.57 -14.73 0.35
CA SER A 93 -2.69 -15.05 1.25
C SER A 93 -3.57 -16.19 0.72
N GLY A 94 -3.20 -16.85 -0.38
CA GLY A 94 -3.94 -17.99 -0.95
C GLY A 94 -5.15 -17.63 -1.80
N HIS A 95 -5.34 -16.35 -2.13
CA HIS A 95 -6.47 -15.84 -2.92
C HIS A 95 -6.09 -15.79 -4.41
N SER A 96 -5.86 -16.98 -4.99
CA SER A 96 -5.30 -17.12 -6.34
C SER A 96 -6.25 -16.67 -7.44
N LEU A 97 -7.57 -16.82 -7.26
CA LEU A 97 -8.57 -16.40 -8.24
C LEU A 97 -8.64 -14.87 -8.31
N GLU A 98 -8.71 -14.21 -7.16
CA GLU A 98 -8.70 -12.75 -7.03
C GLU A 98 -7.40 -12.14 -7.54
N THR A 99 -6.27 -12.85 -7.40
CA THR A 99 -5.00 -12.45 -7.99
C THR A 99 -5.07 -12.42 -9.52
N LEU A 100 -5.71 -13.42 -10.14
CA LEU A 100 -5.90 -13.47 -11.60
C LEU A 100 -6.87 -12.38 -12.09
N GLU A 101 -7.92 -12.11 -11.31
CA GLU A 101 -8.86 -11.02 -11.60
C GLU A 101 -8.17 -9.66 -11.54
N LEU A 102 -7.34 -9.41 -10.52
CA LEU A 102 -6.52 -8.21 -10.41
C LEU A 102 -5.53 -8.08 -11.57
N PHE A 103 -4.90 -9.18 -12.00
CA PHE A 103 -4.01 -9.15 -13.17
C PHE A 103 -4.75 -8.74 -14.44
N ARG A 104 -5.97 -9.26 -14.64
CA ARG A 104 -6.81 -8.90 -15.78
C ARG A 104 -7.25 -7.44 -15.70
N GLU A 105 -7.59 -6.95 -14.50
CA GLU A 105 -7.93 -5.55 -14.25
C GLU A 105 -6.74 -4.63 -14.60
N MET A 106 -5.52 -5.01 -14.21
CA MET A 106 -4.28 -4.31 -14.53
C MET A 106 -4.04 -4.23 -16.05
N GLN A 107 -4.31 -5.31 -16.80
CA GLN A 107 -4.14 -5.29 -18.26
C GLN A 107 -5.10 -4.32 -18.97
N MET A 108 -6.28 -4.10 -18.39
CA MET A 108 -7.31 -3.23 -18.97
C MET A 108 -7.16 -1.77 -18.55
N ASN A 109 -6.76 -1.52 -17.29
CA ASN A 109 -6.82 -0.21 -16.64
C ASN A 109 -5.47 0.27 -16.08
N GLY A 110 -4.44 -0.57 -16.10
CA GLY A 110 -3.11 -0.26 -15.60
C GLY A 110 -2.28 0.56 -16.61
N PRO A 111 -1.02 0.86 -16.26
CA PRO A 111 -0.14 1.59 -17.17
C PRO A 111 0.03 0.83 -18.49
N PRO A 112 0.20 1.55 -19.63
CA PRO A 112 0.39 0.93 -20.92
C PRO A 112 1.55 -0.07 -20.83
N SER A 113 1.20 -1.34 -21.00
CA SER A 113 2.09 -2.48 -20.83
C SER A 113 3.17 -2.46 -21.92
N ASN A 114 4.27 -1.73 -21.68
CA ASN A 114 5.50 -1.95 -22.40
C ASN A 114 6.17 -3.22 -21.82
N SER A 115 5.79 -4.35 -22.39
CA SER A 115 6.64 -5.50 -22.73
C SER A 115 7.45 -6.27 -21.67
N TYR A 116 7.38 -6.01 -20.36
CA TYR A 116 8.26 -6.72 -19.39
C TYR A 116 7.59 -7.69 -18.41
N ILE A 117 6.30 -8.00 -18.55
CA ILE A 117 5.62 -9.05 -17.74
C ILE A 117 5.25 -10.25 -18.61
N ILE A 118 6.19 -10.71 -19.42
CA ILE A 118 6.17 -12.08 -19.94
C ILE A 118 7.54 -12.67 -19.60
N VAL A 119 7.56 -13.57 -18.63
CA VAL A 119 8.69 -14.42 -18.18
C VAL A 119 9.74 -13.80 -17.25
N SER A 120 9.72 -14.24 -15.99
CA SER A 120 10.89 -14.71 -15.22
C SER A 120 10.39 -15.60 -14.07
#